data_AF-A0A0E9X5T9-F1
#
_entry.id   AF-A0A0E9X5T9-F1
#
_cell.length_a   1.000
_cell.length_b   1.000
_cell.length_c   1.000
_cell.angle_alpha   90.00
_cell.angle_beta   90.00
_cell.angle_gamma   90.00
#
_symmetry.space_group_name_H-M   'P 1'
#
loop_
_entity.id
_entity.type
_entity.pdbx_description
1 polymer ?
#
loop_
_entity_poly.entity_id
_entity_poly.type
_entity_poly.pdbx_seq_one_letter_code
_entity_poly.pdbx_strand_id
1 'polypeptide(L)'
;MSWVMWEEQTCDHISRLYRAIGSRVPLRTLWMGDFIKLLDFVGKFSVSEAEDRAVPGSILFHKESNTLLVRCKDGWVGFKTVMLRKRLSAADFYNGYLHTFFIKRHCLQHQHCLFQSKLAQTNEQPSRLTPPRLGAHATGTVYRSKD
;
A
#
# COMPACT_ATOMS: atom_id res chain seq x y z
N MET A 1 -11.05 6.25 5.11
CA MET A 1 -9.97 5.54 4.39
C MET A 1 -9.61 4.30 5.19
N SER A 2 -9.54 3.10 4.59
CA SER A 2 -9.21 1.84 5.31
C SER A 2 -7.88 1.23 4.84
N TRP A 3 -7.09 2.01 4.11
CA TRP A 3 -5.83 1.60 3.51
C TRP A 3 -4.69 1.78 4.50
N VAL A 4 -3.86 0.74 4.62
CA VAL A 4 -2.64 0.80 5.44
C VAL A 4 -1.51 1.33 4.57
N MET A 5 -0.83 2.37 5.07
CA MET A 5 0.37 2.97 4.49
C MET A 5 1.56 2.57 5.36
N TRP A 6 2.17 1.42 5.07
CA TRP A 6 3.18 0.78 5.92
C TRP A 6 4.41 1.66 6.18
N GLU A 7 4.81 2.48 5.20
CA GLU A 7 5.97 3.37 5.28
C GLU A 7 5.70 4.61 6.14
N GLU A 8 4.44 5.02 6.28
CA GLU A 8 4.04 6.27 6.94
C GLU A 8 3.42 6.05 8.31
N GLN A 9 2.65 4.96 8.47
CA GLN A 9 1.86 4.70 9.65
C GLN A 9 2.67 3.92 10.69
N THR A 10 2.59 4.39 11.94
CA THR A 10 3.12 3.70 13.09
C THR A 10 2.17 2.61 13.58
N CYS A 11 2.65 1.75 14.48
CA CYS A 11 1.83 0.76 15.18
C CYS A 11 0.57 1.41 15.80
N ASP A 12 0.75 2.57 16.42
CA ASP A 12 -0.33 3.32 17.07
C ASP A 12 -1.33 3.89 16.06
N HIS A 13 -0.85 4.41 14.92
CA HIS A 13 -1.72 4.89 13.86
C HIS A 13 -2.59 3.76 13.31
N ILE A 14 -2.01 2.59 13.03
CA ILE A 14 -2.73 1.41 12.54
C ILE A 14 -3.74 0.93 13.59
N SER A 15 -3.36 0.88 14.86
CA SER A 15 -4.24 0.49 15.97
C SER A 15 -5.44 1.44 16.10
N ARG A 16 -5.20 2.75 16.08
CA ARG A 16 -6.28 3.76 16.10
C ARG A 16 -7.18 3.64 14.87
N LEU A 17 -6.59 3.44 13.69
CA LEU A 17 -7.35 3.27 12.46
C LEU A 17 -8.27 2.05 12.53
N TYR A 18 -7.75 0.90 12.96
CA TYR A 18 -8.54 -0.32 13.15
C TYR A 18 -9.69 -0.12 14.13
N ARG A 19 -9.44 0.53 15.27
CA ARG A 19 -10.46 0.82 16.28
C ARG A 19 -11.52 1.81 15.80
N ALA A 20 -11.11 2.82 15.03
CA ALA A 20 -12.01 3.85 14.52
C ALA A 20 -12.99 3.32 13.46
N ILE A 21 -12.54 2.42 12.58
CA ILE A 21 -13.39 1.80 11.55
C ILE A 21 -14.22 0.62 12.11
N GLY A 22 -13.77 0.01 13.21
CA GLY A 22 -14.46 -1.09 13.89
C GLY A 22 -14.67 -2.33 13.01
N SER A 23 -15.67 -3.14 13.35
CA SER A 23 -16.02 -4.36 12.59
C SER A 23 -16.66 -4.08 11.21
N ARG A 24 -16.98 -2.81 10.89
CA ARG A 24 -17.73 -2.44 9.68
C ARG A 24 -16.87 -2.45 8.42
N VAL A 25 -15.61 -2.04 8.53
CA VAL A 25 -14.69 -1.95 7.38
C VAL A 25 -13.34 -2.50 7.78
N PRO A 26 -12.84 -3.56 7.14
CA PRO A 26 -11.53 -4.09 7.45
C PRO A 26 -10.41 -3.23 6.86
N LEU A 27 -9.25 -3.26 7.51
CA LEU A 27 -8.02 -2.70 6.97
C LEU A 27 -7.65 -3.40 5.66
N ARG A 28 -7.02 -2.67 4.74
CA ARG A 28 -6.68 -3.15 3.39
C ARG A 28 -5.24 -2.84 3.04
N THR A 29 -4.62 -3.76 2.32
CA THR A 29 -3.31 -3.61 1.70
C THR A 29 -3.27 -4.38 0.37
N LEU A 30 -2.13 -4.36 -0.32
CA LEU A 30 -1.90 -5.08 -1.56
C LEU A 30 -0.91 -6.23 -1.32
N TRP A 31 -1.19 -7.37 -1.92
CA TRP A 31 -0.32 -8.53 -1.96
C TRP A 31 -0.17 -9.00 -3.40
N MET A 32 1.03 -8.89 -3.97
CA MET A 32 1.30 -9.30 -5.36
C MET A 32 0.32 -8.70 -6.38
N GLY A 33 -0.11 -7.45 -6.17
CA GLY A 33 -1.08 -6.74 -7.02
C GLY A 33 -2.55 -6.96 -6.65
N ASP A 34 -2.86 -7.95 -5.80
CA ASP A 34 -4.23 -8.23 -5.36
C ASP A 34 -4.58 -7.50 -4.06
N PHE A 35 -5.84 -7.08 -3.93
CA PHE A 35 -6.37 -6.52 -2.69
C PHE A 35 -6.51 -7.60 -1.62
N ILE A 36 -5.91 -7.36 -0.45
CA ILE A 36 -6.07 -8.23 0.72
C ILE A 36 -6.64 -7.42 1.90
N LYS A 37 -7.61 -8.00 2.60
CA LYS A 37 -8.17 -7.42 3.83
C LYS A 37 -7.49 -8.05 5.04
N LEU A 38 -7.13 -7.23 6.00
CA LEU A 38 -6.51 -7.62 7.25
C LEU A 38 -7.58 -7.65 8.34
N LEU A 39 -7.67 -8.78 9.04
CA LEU A 39 -8.72 -9.08 10.00
C LEU A 39 -8.09 -9.50 11.33
N ASP A 40 -8.91 -9.49 12.39
CA ASP A 40 -8.53 -9.99 13.71
C ASP A 40 -7.18 -9.40 14.20
N PHE A 41 -7.15 -8.06 14.29
CA PHE A 41 -5.95 -7.31 14.69
C PHE A 41 -5.58 -7.63 16.14
N VAL A 42 -4.29 -7.89 16.36
CA VAL A 42 -3.73 -8.30 17.67
C VAL A 42 -3.04 -7.14 18.37
N GLY A 43 -2.61 -6.11 17.63
CA GLY A 43 -1.84 -4.99 18.18
C GLY A 43 -0.37 -5.05 17.83
N LYS A 44 0.43 -4.27 18.57
CA LYS A 44 1.89 -4.23 18.44
C LYS A 44 2.50 -5.55 18.90
N PHE A 45 3.56 -5.97 18.22
CA PHE A 45 4.33 -7.18 18.53
C PHE A 45 5.81 -6.82 18.74
N SER A 46 6.47 -7.52 19.65
CA SER A 46 7.93 -7.46 19.83
C SER A 46 8.59 -8.61 19.07
N VAL A 47 9.56 -8.28 18.23
CA VAL A 47 10.36 -9.26 17.47
C VAL A 47 11.84 -9.11 17.84
N SER A 48 12.69 -10.01 17.35
CA SER A 48 14.13 -9.92 17.57
C SER A 48 14.76 -8.71 16.83
N GLU A 49 15.92 -8.24 17.30
CA GLU A 49 16.62 -7.11 16.66
C GLU A 49 17.00 -7.37 15.19
N ALA A 50 17.21 -8.64 14.81
CA ALA A 50 17.50 -9.04 13.44
C ALA A 50 16.29 -8.79 12.52
N GLU A 51 15.10 -9.11 13.01
CA GLU A 51 13.83 -8.92 12.30
C GLU A 51 13.44 -7.44 12.24
N ASP A 52 13.84 -6.63 13.22
CA ASP A 52 13.49 -5.21 13.28
C ASP A 52 14.14 -4.36 12.17
N ARG A 53 15.18 -4.88 11.51
CA ARG A 53 15.84 -4.27 10.34
C ARG A 53 15.07 -4.46 9.04
N ALA A 54 13.95 -5.19 9.06
CA ALA A 54 13.13 -5.40 7.88
C ALA A 54 12.49 -4.08 7.40
N VAL A 55 12.28 -3.99 6.08
CA VAL A 55 11.61 -2.83 5.47
C VAL A 55 10.11 -2.85 5.78
N PRO A 56 9.42 -1.69 5.83
CA PRO A 56 7.97 -1.65 5.94
C PRO A 56 7.27 -2.54 4.91
N GLY A 57 6.17 -3.17 5.32
CA GLY A 57 5.45 -4.16 4.52
C GLY A 57 6.02 -5.58 4.61
N SER A 58 7.18 -5.78 5.23
CA SER A 58 7.75 -7.12 5.47
C SER A 58 6.84 -7.97 6.34
N ILE A 59 6.78 -9.27 6.05
CA ILE A 59 5.85 -10.19 6.69
C ILE A 59 6.61 -11.32 7.38
N LEU A 60 6.22 -11.63 8.62
CA LEU A 60 6.71 -12.76 9.38
C LEU A 60 5.54 -13.57 9.92
N PHE A 61 5.72 -14.89 10.01
CA PHE A 61 4.74 -15.77 10.65
C PHE A 61 5.25 -16.15 12.04
N HIS A 62 4.50 -15.74 13.06
CA HIS A 62 4.78 -16.11 14.45
C HIS A 62 3.97 -17.35 14.82
N LYS A 63 4.66 -18.49 14.92
CA LYS A 63 4.07 -19.83 15.00
C LYS A 63 3.30 -20.04 16.30
N GLU A 64 3.87 -19.61 17.43
CA GLU A 64 3.36 -19.86 18.79
C GLU A 64 1.99 -19.22 19.00
N SER A 65 1.78 -18.05 18.39
CA SER A 65 0.51 -17.35 18.47
C SER A 65 -0.36 -17.51 17.22
N ASN A 66 0.12 -18.20 16.17
CA ASN A 66 -0.54 -18.25 14.87
C ASN A 66 -0.92 -16.83 14.37
N THR A 67 0.07 -15.95 14.27
CA THR A 67 -0.13 -14.54 13.91
C THR A 67 0.75 -14.15 12.74
N LEU A 68 0.15 -13.43 11.80
CA LEU A 68 0.86 -12.78 10.70
C LEU A 68 1.34 -11.41 11.18
N LEU A 69 2.65 -11.26 11.35
CA LEU A 69 3.28 -10.01 11.73
C LEU A 69 3.64 -9.22 10.48
N VAL A 70 3.37 -7.93 10.49
CA VAL A 70 3.72 -7.02 9.39
C VAL A 70 4.50 -5.84 9.94
N ARG A 71 5.65 -5.54 9.31
CA ARG A 71 6.48 -4.39 9.62
C ARG A 71 5.77 -3.12 9.17
N CYS A 72 5.58 -2.18 10.08
CA CYS A 72 5.20 -0.80 9.76
C CYS A 72 6.38 0.14 10.02
N LYS A 73 6.15 1.46 9.96
CA LYS A 73 7.18 2.49 10.06
C LYS A 73 8.12 2.33 11.28
N ASP A 74 7.57 1.95 12.43
CA ASP A 74 8.24 2.01 13.73
C ASP A 74 8.16 0.70 14.54
N GLY A 75 7.60 -0.36 13.96
CA GLY A 75 7.30 -1.56 14.73
C GLY A 75 6.66 -2.67 13.91
N TRP A 76 6.19 -3.69 14.61
CA TRP A 76 5.47 -4.82 14.05
C TRP A 76 4.05 -4.85 14.58
N VAL A 77 3.10 -5.15 13.70
CA VAL A 77 1.70 -5.34 14.05
C VAL A 77 1.20 -6.72 13.63
N GLY A 78 0.30 -7.30 14.42
CA GLY A 78 -0.19 -8.67 14.22
C GLY A 78 -1.64 -8.75 13.71
N PHE A 79 -1.90 -9.74 12.85
CA PHE A 79 -3.23 -10.12 12.37
C PHE A 79 -3.40 -11.64 12.41
N LYS A 80 -4.54 -12.16 12.89
CA LYS A 80 -4.79 -13.62 12.90
C LYS A 80 -5.31 -14.14 11.56
N THR A 81 -5.95 -13.27 10.79
CA THR A 81 -6.69 -13.67 9.60
C THR A 81 -6.47 -12.65 8.49
N VAL A 82 -6.37 -13.16 7.27
CA VAL A 82 -6.43 -12.34 6.05
C VAL A 82 -7.54 -12.82 5.14
N MET A 83 -8.09 -11.91 4.33
CA MET A 83 -9.07 -12.22 3.30
C MET A 83 -8.54 -11.74 1.96
N LEU A 84 -8.11 -12.68 1.14
CA LEU A 84 -7.72 -12.46 -0.25
C LEU A 84 -8.89 -12.85 -1.17
N ARG A 85 -8.94 -14.13 -1.57
CA ARG A 85 -10.09 -14.75 -2.26
C ARG A 85 -11.05 -15.44 -1.29
N LYS A 86 -10.48 -16.01 -0.22
CA LYS A 86 -11.19 -16.64 0.88
C LYS A 86 -10.59 -16.18 2.20
N ARG A 87 -11.28 -16.47 3.30
CA ARG A 87 -10.76 -16.27 4.65
C ARG A 87 -9.64 -17.28 4.89
N LEU A 88 -8.47 -16.80 5.30
CA LEU A 88 -7.28 -17.59 5.56
C LEU A 88 -6.77 -17.26 6.96
N SER A 89 -6.44 -18.28 7.76
CA SER A 89 -5.66 -18.07 8.98
C SER A 89 -4.24 -17.61 8.63
N ALA A 90 -3.52 -17.07 9.61
CA ALA A 90 -2.10 -16.74 9.45
C ALA A 90 -1.27 -17.96 8.99
N ALA A 91 -1.54 -19.15 9.54
CA ALA A 91 -0.92 -20.40 9.10
C ALA A 91 -1.28 -20.77 7.65
N ASP A 92 -2.55 -20.66 7.25
CA ASP A 92 -2.96 -20.94 5.87
C ASP A 92 -2.26 -20.00 4.88
N PHE A 93 -2.17 -18.72 5.25
CA PHE A 93 -1.47 -17.74 4.44
C PHE A 93 0.02 -18.05 4.36
N TYR A 94 0.65 -18.39 5.48
CA TYR A 94 2.06 -18.78 5.50
C TYR A 94 2.33 -20.01 4.61
N ASN A 95 1.58 -21.09 4.80
CA ASN A 95 1.75 -22.34 4.06
C ASN A 95 1.49 -22.15 2.55
N GLY A 96 0.52 -21.33 2.18
CA GLY A 96 0.14 -21.11 0.78
C GLY A 96 0.98 -20.07 0.04
N TYR A 97 1.49 -19.05 0.74
CA TYR A 97 2.03 -17.84 0.09
C TYR A 97 3.40 -17.38 0.62
N LEU A 98 3.78 -17.71 1.85
CA LEU A 98 5.09 -17.33 2.41
C LEU A 98 6.08 -18.49 2.47
N HIS A 99 5.63 -19.72 2.22
CA HIS A 99 6.52 -20.86 2.19
C HIS A 99 7.62 -20.65 1.15
N THR A 100 8.87 -20.97 1.50
CA THR A 100 10.08 -20.66 0.72
C THR A 100 9.97 -21.06 -0.75
N PHE A 101 9.27 -22.15 -1.06
CA PHE A 101 9.01 -22.59 -2.42
C PHE A 101 8.17 -21.58 -3.23
N PHE A 102 7.11 -21.03 -2.63
CA PHE A 102 6.25 -20.03 -3.28
C PHE A 102 7.01 -18.72 -3.48
N ILE A 103 7.76 -18.27 -2.47
CA ILE A 103 8.61 -17.09 -2.55
C ILE A 103 9.65 -17.26 -3.66
N LYS A 104 10.40 -18.37 -3.73
CA LYS A 104 11.39 -18.59 -4.80
C LYS A 104 10.78 -18.50 -6.20
N ARG A 105 9.56 -19.02 -6.38
CA ARG A 105 8.90 -19.00 -7.70
C ARG A 105 8.41 -17.61 -8.10
N HIS A 106 7.87 -16.82 -7.17
CA HIS A 106 7.21 -15.54 -7.47
C HIS A 106 8.08 -14.30 -7.19
N CYS A 107 8.94 -14.32 -6.18
CA CYS A 107 9.83 -13.20 -5.83
C CYS A 107 11.01 -13.05 -6.80
N LEU A 108 11.33 -14.07 -7.62
CA LEU A 108 12.29 -13.92 -8.74
C LEU A 108 11.78 -12.96 -9.84
N GLN A 109 10.46 -12.70 -9.90
CA GLN A 109 9.85 -11.81 -10.89
C GLN A 109 9.33 -10.49 -10.28
N HIS A 110 9.02 -10.46 -8.97
CA HIS A 110 8.54 -9.26 -8.27
C HIS A 110 9.38 -9.05 -7.02
N GLN A 111 10.18 -7.97 -7.00
CA GLN A 111 11.39 -7.90 -6.18
C GLN A 111 11.25 -8.14 -4.68
N HIS A 112 10.08 -7.97 -4.04
CA HIS A 112 9.95 -8.30 -2.62
C HIS A 112 8.52 -8.74 -2.28
N CYS A 113 8.39 -9.86 -1.55
CA CYS A 113 7.12 -10.47 -1.12
C CYS A 113 6.60 -9.70 0.10
N LEU A 114 6.23 -8.44 -0.11
CA LEU A 114 5.81 -7.46 0.89
C LEU A 114 4.32 -7.14 0.72
N PHE A 115 3.69 -6.75 1.82
CA PHE A 115 2.46 -5.97 1.73
C PHE A 115 2.78 -4.55 1.28
N GLN A 116 2.06 -4.11 0.25
CA GLN A 116 2.31 -2.82 -0.38
C GLN A 116 1.24 -1.83 0.06
N SER A 117 1.69 -0.63 0.37
CA SER A 117 0.82 0.53 0.52
C SER A 117 0.22 0.84 -0.84
N LYS A 118 -1.09 1.12 -0.89
CA LYS A 118 -1.65 1.74 -2.07
C LYS A 118 -1.13 3.16 -2.07
N LEU A 119 -0.06 3.44 -2.83
CA LEU A 119 0.27 4.82 -3.18
C LEU A 119 -1.03 5.42 -3.68
N ALA A 120 -1.56 6.40 -2.93
CA ALA A 120 -2.58 7.24 -3.49
C ALA A 120 -1.98 7.73 -4.80
N GLN A 121 -2.68 7.53 -5.91
CA GLN A 121 -2.41 8.35 -7.08
C GLN A 121 -2.65 9.77 -6.56
N THR A 122 -1.58 10.46 -6.16
CA THR A 122 -1.61 11.91 -6.09
C THR A 122 -2.07 12.30 -7.48
N ASN A 123 -3.26 12.91 -7.55
CA ASN A 123 -3.73 13.56 -8.75
C ASN A 123 -2.72 14.69 -9.06
N GLU A 124 -1.60 14.35 -9.67
CA GLU A 124 -0.97 15.24 -10.62
C GLU A 124 -1.77 15.08 -11.91
N GLN A 125 -2.90 15.79 -11.97
CA GLN A 125 -3.34 16.28 -13.26
C GLN A 125 -2.12 16.97 -13.88
N PRO A 126 -1.63 16.56 -15.05
CA PRO A 126 -0.78 17.44 -15.82
C PRO A 126 -1.66 18.66 -16.08
N SER A 127 -1.31 19.78 -15.46
CA SER A 127 -1.87 21.07 -15.81
C SER A 127 -1.84 21.13 -17.33
N ARG A 128 -3.03 21.19 -17.94
CA ARG A 128 -3.15 21.49 -19.35
C ARG A 128 -2.43 22.83 -19.52
N LEU A 129 -1.22 22.78 -20.05
CA LEU A 129 -0.58 23.94 -20.64
C LEU A 129 -1.51 24.38 -21.76
N THR A 130 -2.43 25.28 -21.43
CA THR A 130 -3.11 26.09 -22.43
C THR A 130 -2.02 26.86 -23.17
N PRO A 131 -1.86 26.68 -24.49
CA PRO A 131 -1.03 27.61 -25.25
C PRO A 131 -1.62 29.02 -25.13
N PRO A 132 -0.79 30.07 -25.03
CA PRO A 132 -1.30 31.44 -25.01
C PRO A 132 -2.10 31.68 -26.29
N ARG A 133 -3.37 32.07 -26.11
CA ARG A 133 -4.26 32.50 -27.20
C ARG A 133 -3.61 33.67 -27.93
N LEU A 134 -3.47 33.52 -29.25
CA LEU A 134 -3.22 34.60 -30.19
C LEU A 134 -4.14 35.79 -29.89
N GLY A 135 -3.56 36.90 -29.49
CA GLY A 135 -4.22 38.21 -29.51
C GLY A 135 -4.34 38.68 -30.94
N ALA A 136 -5.43 38.31 -31.62
CA ALA A 136 -5.83 38.95 -32.87
C ALA A 136 -6.55 40.25 -32.53
N HIS A 137 -5.80 41.36 -32.48
CA HIS A 137 -6.37 42.69 -32.60
C HIS A 137 -6.52 43.03 -34.08
N ALA A 138 -7.77 43.17 -34.51
CA ALA A 138 -8.14 43.72 -35.81
C ALA A 138 -8.09 45.25 -35.76
N THR A 139 -7.41 45.86 -36.74
CA THR A 139 -7.57 47.21 -37.34
C THR A 139 -6.25 47.47 -38.09
N GLY A 140 -6.14 47.85 -39.36
CA GLY A 140 -7.07 48.37 -40.34
C GLY A 140 -6.21 49.18 -41.33
N THR A 141 -6.50 49.01 -42.63
CA THR A 141 -6.37 50.01 -43.70
C THR A 141 -5.00 50.39 -44.32
N VAL A 142 -5.04 50.33 -45.66
CA VAL A 142 -4.41 51.19 -46.70
C VAL A 142 -3.15 50.67 -47.41
N TYR A 143 -3.41 50.06 -48.57
CA TYR A 143 -2.49 50.04 -49.71
C TYR A 143 -2.43 51.44 -50.33
N ARG A 144 -1.23 52.00 -50.47
CA ARG A 144 -0.95 53.16 -51.31
C ARG A 144 -0.01 52.72 -52.43
N SER A 145 -0.50 52.84 -53.65
CA SER A 145 0.24 52.66 -54.90
C SER A 145 1.49 53.54 -54.94
N LYS A 146 2.57 53.00 -55.49
CA LYS A 146 3.71 53.75 -56.03
C LYS A 146 3.66 53.63 -57.55
N ASP A 147 3.55 54.77 -58.20
CA ASP A 147 4.18 55.01 -59.50
C ASP A 147 5.70 55.12 -59.33
#